data_AF-A0A5E4KM96-F1
#
_entry.id   AF-A0A5E4KM96-F1
#
_cell.length_a   1.000
_cell.length_b   1.000
_cell.length_c   1.000
_cell.angle_alpha   90.00
_cell.angle_beta   90.00
_cell.angle_gamma   90.00
#
_symmetry.space_group_name_H-M   'P 1'
#
loop_
_entity.id
_entity.type
_entity.pdbx_description
1 polymer ?
#
loop_
_entity_poly.entity_id
_entity_poly.type
_entity_poly.pdbx_seq_one_letter_code
_entity_poly.pdbx_strand_id
1 'polypeptide(L)'
;MSFLIRFARQWIAGETLEDAIERAGRENKAGMGAIINFLGEHVREEVEAEMNLKENLSILESIERSKVNASLSIKLTQLGLMIEKDLCSSNVEKIVSSAASKKLFVWIDMENSPYTGDTIDIYLDIFKKYRNAGIAIQSNLKRSESDVKRIALAGGIIRLVKGAYSEKSDVAYTSRSEITINFSKLMGYLFYKSPYFAAATHDEFLINEAIEANNVHKKRLEFQMLMGVREELKSRLVKQGFSVVDYIPYGKSWFPYTTRRIRERKRNLLLILRSIFDL
;
A
#
# COMPACT_ATOMS: atom_id res chain seq x y z
N MET A 1 4.55 -22.24 17.99
CA MET A 1 3.89 -21.59 16.83
C MET A 1 2.80 -20.57 17.22
N SER A 2 2.01 -20.80 18.27
CA SER A 2 0.88 -19.94 18.69
C SER A 2 1.24 -18.49 19.14
N PHE A 3 2.38 -18.28 19.80
CA PHE A 3 2.74 -16.95 20.36
C PHE A 3 3.14 -15.92 19.29
N LEU A 4 3.94 -16.32 18.29
CA LEU A 4 4.39 -15.43 17.21
C LEU A 4 3.23 -14.93 16.35
N ILE A 5 2.22 -15.78 16.10
CA ILE A 5 1.00 -15.39 15.39
C ILE A 5 0.21 -14.37 16.24
N ARG A 6 0.06 -14.61 17.55
CA ARG A 6 -0.63 -13.66 18.45
C ARG A 6 0.02 -12.28 18.47
N PHE A 7 1.35 -12.22 18.39
CA PHE A 7 2.11 -10.98 18.24
C PHE A 7 1.94 -10.35 16.85
N ALA A 8 1.97 -11.18 15.79
CA ALA A 8 1.79 -10.73 14.41
C ALA A 8 0.37 -10.18 14.14
N ARG A 9 -0.67 -10.64 14.84
CA ARG A 9 -2.06 -10.15 14.73
C ARG A 9 -2.22 -8.65 15.01
N GLN A 10 -1.21 -8.00 15.59
CA GLN A 10 -1.20 -6.55 15.69
C GLN A 10 -1.03 -5.89 14.31
N TRP A 11 -0.34 -6.52 13.35
CA TRP A 11 -0.03 -5.96 12.03
C TRP A 11 -0.63 -6.72 10.85
N ILE A 12 -1.22 -7.90 11.08
CA ILE A 12 -1.97 -8.68 10.08
C ILE A 12 -3.37 -9.02 10.59
N ALA A 13 -4.37 -9.05 9.70
CA ALA A 13 -5.75 -9.39 10.08
C ALA A 13 -5.85 -10.84 10.60
N GLY A 14 -5.13 -11.73 9.94
CA GLY A 14 -5.11 -13.16 10.18
C GLY A 14 -4.58 -13.90 8.96
N GLU A 15 -4.89 -15.18 8.86
CA GLU A 15 -4.37 -16.04 7.80
C GLU A 15 -5.38 -16.28 6.67
N THR A 16 -6.66 -15.92 6.87
CA THR A 16 -7.73 -16.13 5.88
C THR A 16 -8.31 -14.83 5.35
N LEU A 17 -9.04 -14.92 4.23
CA LEU A 17 -9.74 -13.79 3.64
C LEU A 17 -10.87 -13.30 4.56
N GLU A 18 -11.55 -14.21 5.27
CA GLU A 18 -12.59 -13.88 6.24
C GLU A 18 -12.04 -12.97 7.35
N ASP A 19 -10.84 -13.26 7.88
CA ASP A 19 -10.17 -12.40 8.87
C ASP A 19 -10.01 -10.97 8.33
N ALA A 20 -9.62 -10.83 7.06
CA ALA A 20 -9.41 -9.53 6.40
C ALA A 20 -10.72 -8.77 6.20
N ILE A 21 -11.79 -9.45 5.78
CA ILE A 21 -13.12 -8.85 5.59
C ILE A 21 -13.74 -8.42 6.92
N GLU A 22 -13.63 -9.26 7.95
CA GLU A 22 -14.08 -8.91 9.31
C GLU A 22 -13.32 -7.69 9.85
N ARG A 23 -12.01 -7.63 9.60
CA ARG A 23 -11.20 -6.47 9.96
C ARG A 23 -11.65 -5.22 9.20
N ALA A 24 -11.81 -5.29 7.88
CA ALA A 24 -12.28 -4.18 7.06
C ALA A 24 -13.64 -3.65 7.54
N GLY A 25 -14.58 -4.54 7.87
CA GLY A 25 -15.88 -4.16 8.43
C GLY A 25 -15.79 -3.44 9.78
N ARG A 26 -14.82 -3.79 10.63
CA ARG A 26 -14.55 -3.06 11.89
C ARG A 26 -13.99 -1.66 11.62
N GLU A 27 -13.04 -1.52 10.70
CA GLU A 27 -12.48 -0.22 10.33
C GLU A 27 -13.54 0.70 9.69
N ASN A 28 -14.42 0.14 8.86
CA ASN A 28 -15.54 0.88 8.28
C ASN A 28 -16.50 1.43 9.35
N LYS A 29 -16.81 0.63 10.39
CA LYS A 29 -17.61 1.10 11.53
C LYS A 29 -16.91 2.22 12.32
N ALA A 30 -15.58 2.27 12.29
CA ALA A 30 -14.79 3.35 12.88
C ALA A 30 -14.62 4.57 11.95
N GLY A 31 -15.27 4.58 10.78
CA GLY A 31 -15.23 5.69 9.82
C GLY A 31 -14.03 5.67 8.87
N MET A 32 -13.28 4.57 8.81
CA MET A 32 -12.13 4.39 7.91
C MET A 32 -12.46 3.50 6.72
N GLY A 33 -11.85 3.76 5.57
CA GLY A 33 -11.81 2.78 4.46
C GLY A 33 -10.78 1.68 4.73
N ALA A 34 -10.77 0.67 3.86
CA ALA A 34 -9.79 -0.43 3.93
C ALA A 34 -9.03 -0.63 2.61
N ILE A 35 -7.80 -1.10 2.70
CA ILE A 35 -7.03 -1.69 1.60
C ILE A 35 -6.68 -3.11 2.00
N ILE A 36 -7.24 -4.11 1.32
CA ILE A 36 -6.93 -5.52 1.58
C ILE A 36 -5.74 -5.93 0.73
N ASN A 37 -4.74 -6.59 1.33
CA ASN A 37 -3.57 -7.11 0.64
C ASN A 37 -3.31 -8.57 1.02
N PHE A 38 -3.27 -9.47 0.04
CA PHE A 38 -2.78 -10.83 0.23
C PHE A 38 -1.25 -10.87 0.34
N LEU A 39 -0.73 -11.51 1.38
CA LEU A 39 0.70 -11.52 1.68
C LEU A 39 1.49 -12.50 0.82
N GLY A 40 2.61 -12.02 0.29
CA GLY A 40 3.57 -12.75 -0.53
C GLY A 40 4.28 -11.78 -1.49
N GLU A 41 5.39 -12.21 -2.07
CA GLU A 41 6.18 -11.46 -3.06
C GLU A 41 7.15 -12.41 -3.75
N HIS A 42 7.66 -12.01 -4.92
CA HIS A 42 8.76 -12.66 -5.64
C HIS A 42 8.50 -14.11 -6.08
N VAL A 43 7.31 -14.38 -6.62
CA VAL A 43 6.96 -15.68 -7.19
C VAL A 43 7.77 -15.98 -8.45
N ARG A 44 8.15 -17.24 -8.62
CA ARG A 44 8.97 -17.72 -9.76
C ARG A 44 8.31 -18.80 -10.61
N GLU A 45 7.18 -19.34 -10.18
CA GLU A 45 6.45 -20.39 -10.88
C GLU A 45 5.12 -19.85 -11.38
N GLU A 46 4.74 -20.16 -12.63
CA GLU A 46 3.48 -19.68 -13.22
C GLU A 46 2.27 -20.15 -12.42
N VAL A 47 2.31 -21.38 -11.90
CA VAL A 47 1.25 -21.96 -11.07
C VAL A 47 0.99 -21.13 -9.82
N GLU A 48 2.05 -20.63 -9.17
CA GLU A 48 1.91 -19.75 -8.00
C GLU A 48 1.34 -18.38 -8.39
N ALA A 49 1.72 -17.85 -9.56
CA ALA A 49 1.16 -16.60 -10.07
C ALA A 49 -0.34 -16.73 -10.39
N GLU A 50 -0.76 -17.88 -10.95
CA GLU A 50 -2.17 -18.19 -11.16
C GLU A 50 -2.95 -18.34 -9.85
N MET A 51 -2.36 -18.95 -8.83
CA MET A 51 -2.96 -19.03 -7.49
C MET A 51 -3.16 -17.64 -6.89
N ASN A 52 -2.16 -16.77 -6.99
CA ASN A 52 -2.27 -15.38 -6.52
C ASN A 52 -3.30 -14.58 -7.31
N LEU A 53 -3.41 -14.79 -8.63
CA LEU A 53 -4.48 -14.20 -9.44
C LEU A 53 -5.86 -14.61 -8.90
N LYS A 54 -6.08 -15.91 -8.69
CA LYS A 54 -7.35 -16.44 -8.14
C LYS A 54 -7.67 -15.86 -6.77
N GLU A 55 -6.67 -15.75 -5.90
CA GLU A 55 -6.84 -15.15 -4.57
C GLU A 55 -7.26 -13.68 -4.67
N ASN A 56 -6.61 -12.89 -5.54
CA ASN A 56 -6.96 -11.48 -5.73
C ASN A 56 -8.37 -11.29 -6.31
N LEU A 57 -8.81 -12.18 -7.20
CA LEU A 57 -10.19 -12.19 -7.70
C LEU A 57 -11.20 -12.53 -6.58
N SER A 58 -10.88 -13.51 -5.72
CA SER A 58 -11.69 -13.88 -4.55
C SER A 58 -11.83 -12.72 -3.54
N ILE A 59 -10.78 -11.92 -3.35
CA ILE A 59 -10.85 -10.68 -2.53
C ILE A 59 -11.89 -9.73 -3.11
N LEU A 60 -11.87 -9.46 -4.42
CA LEU A 60 -12.82 -8.55 -5.05
C LEU A 60 -14.27 -9.03 -4.92
N GLU A 61 -14.51 -10.33 -5.11
CA GLU A 61 -15.83 -10.94 -4.89
C GLU A 61 -16.28 -10.83 -3.43
N SER A 62 -15.37 -11.04 -2.48
CA SER A 62 -15.68 -10.93 -1.06
C SER A 62 -15.95 -9.50 -0.62
N ILE A 63 -15.23 -8.50 -1.16
CA ILE A 63 -15.51 -7.08 -0.94
C ILE A 63 -16.91 -6.73 -1.46
N GLU A 64 -17.23 -7.12 -2.70
CA GLU A 64 -18.54 -6.85 -3.31
C GLU A 64 -19.69 -7.48 -2.52
N ARG A 65 -19.55 -8.78 -2.16
CA ARG A 65 -20.58 -9.54 -1.43
C ARG A 65 -20.81 -9.00 -0.02
N SER A 66 -19.74 -8.66 0.69
CA SER A 66 -19.81 -8.15 2.08
C SER A 66 -20.15 -6.66 2.15
N LYS A 67 -20.03 -5.93 1.03
CA LYS A 67 -20.27 -4.47 0.93
C LYS A 67 -19.40 -3.64 1.88
N VAL A 68 -18.24 -4.15 2.27
CA VAL A 68 -17.25 -3.37 3.02
C VAL A 68 -16.69 -2.27 2.10
N ASN A 69 -16.45 -1.08 2.67
CA ASN A 69 -15.74 -0.01 1.98
C ASN A 69 -14.24 -0.34 1.96
N ALA A 70 -13.85 -1.10 0.94
CA ALA A 70 -12.48 -1.57 0.77
C ALA A 70 -12.04 -1.50 -0.70
N SER A 71 -10.72 -1.38 -0.87
CA SER A 71 -10.01 -1.55 -2.13
C SER A 71 -9.02 -2.71 -2.02
N LEU A 72 -8.52 -3.17 -3.17
CA LEU A 72 -7.50 -4.21 -3.25
C LEU A 72 -6.12 -3.58 -3.43
N SER A 73 -5.06 -4.16 -2.85
CA SER A 73 -3.67 -3.86 -3.20
C SER A 73 -2.95 -5.11 -3.68
N ILE A 74 -2.25 -4.99 -4.81
CA ILE A 74 -1.54 -6.09 -5.48
C ILE A 74 -0.05 -5.79 -5.63
N LYS A 75 0.79 -6.83 -5.68
CA LYS A 75 2.21 -6.77 -6.02
C LYS A 75 2.45 -7.50 -7.34
N LEU A 76 3.20 -6.89 -8.24
CA LEU A 76 3.35 -7.42 -9.59
C LEU A 76 4.23 -8.67 -9.62
N THR A 77 5.18 -8.80 -8.70
CA THR A 77 5.99 -10.02 -8.60
C THR A 77 5.19 -11.23 -8.14
N GLN A 78 4.06 -11.05 -7.44
CA GLN A 78 3.12 -12.15 -7.16
C GLN A 78 2.33 -12.58 -8.40
N LEU A 79 2.28 -11.74 -9.44
CA LEU A 79 1.47 -11.95 -10.64
C LEU A 79 2.32 -12.35 -11.85
N GLY A 80 3.61 -12.63 -11.65
CA GLY A 80 4.51 -13.16 -12.68
C GLY A 80 5.51 -12.15 -13.24
N LEU A 81 5.70 -10.98 -12.62
CA LEU A 81 6.66 -9.99 -13.15
C LEU A 81 8.10 -10.52 -13.25
N MET A 82 8.50 -11.44 -12.36
CA MET A 82 9.82 -12.08 -12.39
C MET A 82 9.93 -13.24 -13.39
N ILE A 83 8.81 -13.67 -13.96
CA ILE A 83 8.70 -14.79 -14.91
C ILE A 83 8.68 -14.20 -16.33
N GLU A 84 7.62 -13.44 -16.63
CA GLU A 84 7.41 -12.80 -17.92
C GLU A 84 6.51 -11.57 -17.77
N LYS A 85 6.92 -10.46 -18.39
CA LYS A 85 6.19 -9.18 -18.31
C LYS A 85 4.78 -9.28 -18.91
N ASP A 86 4.59 -10.07 -19.97
CA ASP A 86 3.31 -10.23 -20.64
C ASP A 86 2.33 -11.07 -19.81
N LEU A 87 2.83 -12.13 -19.14
CA LEU A 87 2.07 -12.88 -18.14
C LEU A 87 1.58 -11.97 -17.01
N CYS A 88 2.48 -11.15 -16.46
CA CYS A 88 2.15 -10.18 -15.42
C CYS A 88 1.07 -9.20 -15.89
N SER A 89 1.26 -8.60 -17.07
CA SER A 89 0.33 -7.63 -17.65
C SER A 89 -1.06 -8.24 -17.85
N SER A 90 -1.14 -9.47 -18.38
CA SER A 90 -2.39 -10.21 -18.55
C SER A 90 -3.10 -10.47 -17.21
N ASN A 91 -2.35 -10.88 -16.18
CA ASN A 91 -2.91 -11.13 -14.85
C ASN A 91 -3.41 -9.85 -14.17
N VAL A 92 -2.66 -8.74 -14.29
CA VAL A 92 -3.09 -7.43 -13.78
C VAL A 92 -4.35 -6.96 -14.49
N GLU A 93 -4.44 -7.09 -15.82
CA GLU A 93 -5.62 -6.70 -16.59
C GLU A 93 -6.87 -7.48 -16.18
N LYS A 94 -6.76 -8.78 -15.92
CA LYS A 94 -7.86 -9.61 -15.38
C LYS A 94 -8.36 -9.10 -14.01
N ILE A 95 -7.45 -8.73 -13.11
CA ILE A 95 -7.81 -8.22 -11.77
C ILE A 95 -8.48 -6.85 -11.89
N VAL A 96 -7.86 -5.91 -12.62
CA VAL A 96 -8.34 -4.53 -12.71
C VAL A 96 -9.67 -4.44 -13.46
N SER A 97 -9.85 -5.22 -14.52
CA SER A 97 -11.12 -5.29 -15.26
C SER A 97 -12.25 -5.90 -14.41
N SER A 98 -11.96 -6.97 -13.64
CA SER A 98 -12.91 -7.55 -12.67
C SER A 98 -13.28 -6.55 -11.58
N ALA A 99 -12.31 -5.78 -11.07
CA ALA A 99 -12.59 -4.71 -10.11
C ALA A 99 -13.47 -3.61 -10.73
N ALA A 100 -13.22 -3.25 -12.01
CA ALA A 100 -13.98 -2.22 -12.70
C ALA A 100 -15.46 -2.61 -12.85
N SER A 101 -15.75 -3.86 -13.21
CA SER A 101 -17.13 -4.35 -13.33
C SER A 101 -17.89 -4.31 -12.00
N LYS A 102 -17.16 -4.42 -10.88
CA LYS A 102 -17.67 -4.38 -9.50
C LYS A 102 -17.62 -2.97 -8.88
N LYS A 103 -17.17 -1.96 -9.63
CA LYS A 103 -16.95 -0.57 -9.14
C LYS A 103 -15.96 -0.49 -7.96
N LEU A 104 -14.99 -1.40 -7.92
CA LEU A 104 -13.92 -1.44 -6.92
C LEU A 104 -12.62 -0.84 -7.46
N PHE A 105 -11.76 -0.41 -6.54
CA PHE A 105 -10.47 0.20 -6.84
C PHE A 105 -9.31 -0.76 -6.55
N VAL A 106 -8.26 -0.70 -7.38
CA VAL A 106 -7.04 -1.50 -7.23
C VAL A 106 -5.82 -0.60 -7.09
N TRP A 107 -5.06 -0.83 -6.04
CA TRP A 107 -3.75 -0.25 -5.83
C TRP A 107 -2.65 -1.21 -6.29
N ILE A 108 -1.70 -0.70 -7.09
CA ILE A 108 -0.47 -1.41 -7.42
C ILE A 108 0.60 -0.95 -6.42
N ASP A 109 1.07 -1.88 -5.59
CA ASP A 109 2.19 -1.64 -4.68
C ASP A 109 3.50 -1.55 -5.46
N MET A 110 4.41 -0.69 -4.96
CA MET A 110 5.74 -0.56 -5.53
C MET A 110 6.73 -1.38 -4.71
N GLU A 111 7.42 -2.27 -5.40
CA GLU A 111 8.40 -3.19 -4.83
C GLU A 111 9.81 -2.56 -4.87
N ASN A 112 10.88 -3.34 -4.73
CA ASN A 112 12.25 -2.83 -4.77
C ASN A 112 12.66 -2.32 -6.17
N SER A 113 13.72 -1.52 -6.20
CA SER A 113 14.13 -0.72 -7.36
C SER A 113 14.29 -1.42 -8.72
N PRO A 114 14.69 -2.72 -8.82
CA PRO A 114 14.77 -3.40 -10.11
C PRO A 114 13.42 -3.50 -10.84
N TYR A 115 12.30 -3.53 -10.11
CA TYR A 115 10.96 -3.71 -10.67
C TYR A 115 10.21 -2.40 -10.94
N THR A 116 10.76 -1.26 -10.51
CA THR A 116 10.06 0.03 -10.57
C THR A 116 9.71 0.44 -12.01
N GLY A 117 10.62 0.24 -12.96
CA GLY A 117 10.40 0.60 -14.36
C GLY A 117 9.20 -0.13 -14.95
N ASP A 118 9.26 -1.47 -14.93
CA ASP A 118 8.20 -2.31 -15.48
C ASP A 118 6.86 -2.10 -14.77
N THR A 119 6.87 -1.88 -13.46
CA THR A 119 5.65 -1.61 -12.69
C THR A 119 4.94 -0.34 -13.15
N ILE A 120 5.71 0.73 -13.40
CA ILE A 120 5.14 1.99 -13.90
C ILE A 120 4.62 1.84 -15.33
N ASP A 121 5.35 1.12 -16.20
CA ASP A 121 4.92 0.90 -17.58
C ASP A 121 3.62 0.10 -17.65
N ILE A 122 3.54 -1.02 -16.91
CA ILE A 122 2.32 -1.84 -16.80
C ILE A 122 1.16 -0.99 -16.26
N TYR A 123 1.39 -0.21 -15.20
CA TYR A 123 0.37 0.67 -14.65
C TYR A 123 -0.16 1.67 -15.69
N LEU A 124 0.71 2.33 -16.44
CA LEU A 124 0.31 3.32 -17.45
C LEU A 124 -0.48 2.68 -18.59
N ASP A 125 -0.14 1.44 -18.98
CA ASP A 125 -0.89 0.71 -20.01
C ASP A 125 -2.27 0.28 -19.51
N ILE A 126 -2.37 -0.19 -18.27
CA ILE A 126 -3.66 -0.46 -17.61
C ILE A 126 -4.48 0.82 -17.50
N PHE A 127 -3.87 1.94 -17.12
CA PHE A 127 -4.55 3.22 -16.89
C PHE A 127 -5.17 3.81 -18.16
N LYS A 128 -4.65 3.47 -19.35
CA LYS A 128 -5.28 3.84 -20.64
C LYS A 128 -6.64 3.19 -20.81
N LYS A 129 -6.81 1.96 -20.32
CA LYS A 129 -8.03 1.15 -20.45
C LYS A 129 -8.97 1.30 -19.25
N TYR A 130 -8.42 1.39 -18.05
CA TYR A 130 -9.15 1.32 -16.78
C TYR A 130 -8.72 2.44 -15.83
N ARG A 131 -9.68 3.26 -15.38
CA ARG A 131 -9.42 4.42 -14.49
C ARG A 131 -9.55 4.10 -13.00
N ASN A 132 -9.88 2.86 -12.63
CA ASN A 132 -10.07 2.38 -11.26
C ASN A 132 -8.79 1.78 -10.66
N ALA A 133 -7.62 2.24 -11.11
CA ALA A 133 -6.33 1.79 -10.60
C ALA A 133 -5.41 2.96 -10.23
N GLY A 134 -4.62 2.78 -9.17
CA GLY A 134 -3.58 3.70 -8.72
C GLY A 134 -2.28 2.98 -8.41
N ILE A 135 -1.17 3.71 -8.31
CA ILE A 135 0.18 3.16 -8.12
C ILE A 135 0.89 3.80 -6.93
N ALA A 136 1.63 3.00 -6.16
CA ALA A 136 2.52 3.54 -5.13
C ALA A 136 3.81 4.10 -5.75
N ILE A 137 4.33 5.21 -5.22
CA ILE A 137 5.66 5.73 -5.58
C ILE A 137 6.43 6.07 -4.31
N GLN A 138 7.70 5.67 -4.26
CA GLN A 138 8.54 5.73 -3.07
C GLN A 138 9.40 6.98 -3.05
N SER A 139 9.31 7.83 -2.04
CA SER A 139 10.06 9.07 -1.97
C SER A 139 11.56 8.87 -1.70
N ASN A 140 12.00 7.67 -1.28
CA ASN A 140 13.42 7.38 -1.11
C ASN A 140 14.17 7.18 -2.43
N LEU A 141 13.53 6.79 -3.52
CA LEU A 141 14.24 6.57 -4.80
C LEU A 141 14.55 7.91 -5.48
N LYS A 142 15.78 8.06 -6.00
CA LYS A 142 16.20 9.28 -6.71
C LYS A 142 15.42 9.51 -8.01
N ARG A 143 14.93 8.44 -8.64
CA ARG A 143 14.11 8.47 -9.87
C ARG A 143 12.66 8.94 -9.65
N SER A 144 12.18 9.00 -8.41
CA SER A 144 10.76 9.20 -8.13
C SER A 144 10.22 10.56 -8.58
N GLU A 145 11.06 11.59 -8.67
CA GLU A 145 10.60 12.88 -9.20
C GLU A 145 10.19 12.80 -10.67
N SER A 146 10.99 12.14 -11.52
CA SER A 146 10.62 11.95 -12.92
C SER A 146 9.41 11.03 -13.06
N ASP A 147 9.32 9.99 -12.24
CA ASP A 147 8.21 9.03 -12.28
C ASP A 147 6.89 9.68 -11.84
N VAL A 148 6.88 10.44 -10.74
CA VAL A 148 5.70 11.21 -10.28
C VAL A 148 5.25 12.19 -11.36
N LYS A 149 6.18 12.92 -12.00
CA LYS A 149 5.84 13.85 -13.09
C LYS A 149 5.21 13.11 -14.26
N ARG A 150 5.82 12.01 -14.72
CA ARG A 150 5.31 11.17 -15.82
C ARG A 150 3.89 10.69 -15.55
N ILE A 151 3.66 10.12 -14.35
CA ILE A 151 2.36 9.54 -13.98
C ILE A 151 1.30 10.64 -13.82
N ALA A 152 1.61 11.72 -13.11
CA ALA A 152 0.64 12.79 -12.87
C ALA A 152 0.26 13.53 -14.18
N LEU A 153 1.21 13.72 -15.11
CA LEU A 153 0.92 14.30 -16.42
C LEU A 153 0.00 13.41 -17.27
N ALA A 154 0.08 12.08 -17.11
CA ALA A 154 -0.85 11.14 -17.73
C ALA A 154 -2.23 11.10 -17.03
N GLY A 155 -2.39 11.82 -15.91
CA GLY A 155 -3.60 11.82 -15.08
C GLY A 155 -3.70 10.66 -14.10
N GLY A 156 -2.61 9.90 -13.91
CA GLY A 156 -2.57 8.74 -13.02
C GLY A 156 -2.75 9.09 -11.54
N ILE A 157 -3.21 8.12 -10.76
CA ILE A 157 -3.46 8.23 -9.32
C ILE A 157 -2.26 7.67 -8.57
N ILE A 158 -1.67 8.52 -7.72
CA ILE A 158 -0.46 8.18 -6.96
C ILE A 158 -0.78 8.02 -5.48
N ARG A 159 -0.19 6.99 -4.90
CA ARG A 159 -0.03 6.80 -3.46
C ARG A 159 1.43 7.04 -3.10
N LEU A 160 1.70 8.13 -2.42
CA LEU A 160 3.06 8.50 -2.05
C LEU A 160 3.45 7.82 -0.73
N VAL A 161 4.54 7.05 -0.75
CA VAL A 161 5.13 6.35 0.40
C VAL A 161 6.58 6.77 0.58
N LYS A 162 7.19 6.52 1.75
CA LYS A 162 8.65 6.73 1.92
C LYS A 162 9.51 5.69 1.20
N GLY A 163 9.03 4.45 1.13
CA GLY A 163 9.80 3.27 0.70
C GLY A 163 10.09 2.33 1.85
N ALA A 164 9.94 1.02 1.62
CA ALA A 164 10.04 -0.02 2.65
C ALA A 164 11.20 -1.00 2.43
N TYR A 165 11.91 -0.88 1.31
CA TYR A 165 13.02 -1.76 0.94
C TYR A 165 14.36 -1.13 1.29
N SER A 166 15.34 -1.97 1.59
CA SER A 166 16.73 -1.55 1.81
C SER A 166 17.40 -1.38 0.47
N GLU A 167 17.47 -0.15 -0.01
CA GLU A 167 18.06 0.21 -1.30
C GLU A 167 19.48 0.73 -1.14
N LYS A 168 20.30 0.59 -2.18
CA LYS A 168 21.66 1.13 -2.21
C LYS A 168 21.64 2.66 -2.37
N SER A 169 22.66 3.33 -1.86
CA SER A 169 22.76 4.80 -1.86
C SER A 169 23.00 5.42 -3.24
N ASP A 170 23.40 4.63 -4.22
CA ASP A 170 23.49 5.04 -5.63
C ASP A 170 22.09 5.33 -6.20
N VAL A 171 21.10 4.50 -5.89
CA VAL A 171 19.71 4.59 -6.39
C VAL A 171 18.72 5.27 -5.44
N ALA A 172 19.03 5.36 -4.14
CA ALA A 172 18.11 5.87 -3.13
C ALA A 172 18.78 6.83 -2.14
N TYR A 173 17.98 7.76 -1.61
CA TYR A 173 18.28 8.48 -0.37
C TYR A 173 18.20 7.50 0.81
N THR A 174 19.24 7.45 1.63
CA THR A 174 19.29 6.56 2.81
C THR A 174 19.04 7.30 4.12
N SER A 175 19.24 8.62 4.14
CA SER A 175 18.96 9.42 5.34
C SER A 175 17.47 9.72 5.49
N ARG A 176 16.98 9.68 6.73
CA ARG A 176 15.56 9.97 7.02
C ARG A 176 15.17 11.39 6.61
N SER A 177 16.08 12.35 6.77
CA SER A 177 15.86 13.75 6.40
C SER A 177 15.69 13.91 4.90
N GLU A 178 16.59 13.34 4.09
CA GLU A 178 16.47 13.41 2.62
C GLU A 178 15.19 12.74 2.12
N ILE A 179 14.83 11.58 2.67
CA ILE A 179 13.60 10.87 2.30
C ILE A 179 12.36 11.71 2.64
N THR A 180 12.33 12.35 3.81
CA THR A 180 11.23 13.25 4.21
C THR A 180 11.18 14.50 3.33
N ILE A 181 12.31 15.15 3.06
CA ILE A 181 12.39 16.33 2.17
C ILE A 181 11.88 15.98 0.77
N ASN A 182 12.29 14.83 0.23
CA ASN A 182 11.82 14.41 -1.08
C ASN A 182 10.33 14.04 -1.05
N PHE A 183 9.82 13.46 0.05
CA PHE A 183 8.38 13.23 0.21
C PHE A 183 7.60 14.55 0.14
N SER A 184 7.99 15.57 0.92
CA SER A 184 7.39 16.91 0.90
C SER A 184 7.41 17.52 -0.50
N LYS A 185 8.56 17.45 -1.18
CA LYS A 185 8.71 17.93 -2.57
C LYS A 185 7.73 17.26 -3.53
N LEU A 186 7.65 15.92 -3.52
CA LEU A 186 6.75 15.16 -4.39
C LEU A 186 5.28 15.42 -4.05
N MET A 187 4.95 15.52 -2.77
CA MET A 187 3.61 15.85 -2.29
C MET A 187 3.16 17.24 -2.76
N GLY A 188 4.03 18.25 -2.68
CA GLY A 188 3.75 19.58 -3.22
C GLY A 188 3.43 19.56 -4.72
N TYR A 189 4.17 18.75 -5.49
CA TYR A 189 3.87 18.57 -6.92
C TYR A 189 2.51 17.89 -7.14
N LEU A 190 2.13 16.90 -6.31
CA LEU A 190 0.83 16.24 -6.38
C LEU A 190 -0.32 17.17 -6.03
N PHE A 191 -0.17 18.07 -5.04
CA PHE A 191 -1.16 19.11 -4.77
C PHE A 191 -1.35 20.06 -5.97
N TYR A 192 -0.30 20.33 -6.73
CA TYR A 192 -0.39 21.19 -7.90
C TYR A 192 -1.02 20.47 -9.11
N LYS A 193 -0.62 19.22 -9.39
CA LYS A 193 -0.96 18.53 -10.64
C LYS A 193 -2.04 17.47 -10.53
N SER A 194 -2.28 16.90 -9.36
CA SER A 194 -3.24 15.80 -9.19
C SER A 194 -4.56 16.28 -8.55
N PRO A 195 -5.73 15.86 -9.06
CA PRO A 195 -7.00 16.08 -8.38
C PRO A 195 -7.19 15.15 -7.17
N TYR A 196 -6.52 13.99 -7.16
CA TYR A 196 -6.60 12.98 -6.10
C TYR A 196 -5.26 12.28 -5.92
N PHE A 197 -4.82 12.14 -4.67
CA PHE A 197 -3.69 11.29 -4.32
C PHE A 197 -3.82 10.79 -2.88
N ALA A 198 -3.08 9.74 -2.57
CA ALA A 198 -2.97 9.22 -1.22
C ALA A 198 -1.61 9.56 -0.60
N ALA A 199 -1.60 10.07 0.61
CA ALA A 199 -0.40 10.22 1.44
C ALA A 199 -0.33 9.02 2.40
N ALA A 200 0.51 8.03 2.05
CA ALA A 200 0.67 6.81 2.82
C ALA A 200 1.85 6.92 3.79
N THR A 201 1.59 7.50 4.97
CA THR A 201 2.61 7.81 5.97
C THR A 201 2.04 7.84 7.39
N HIS A 202 2.88 7.54 8.38
CA HIS A 202 2.58 7.70 9.80
C HIS A 202 3.32 8.89 10.44
N ASP A 203 4.04 9.66 9.63
CA ASP A 203 4.85 10.80 10.06
C ASP A 203 3.96 12.03 10.27
N GLU A 204 3.86 12.53 11.51
CA GLU A 204 2.99 13.70 11.79
C GLU A 204 3.45 14.96 11.08
N PHE A 205 4.76 15.11 10.86
CA PHE A 205 5.27 16.29 10.16
C PHE A 205 4.68 16.36 8.75
N LEU A 206 4.78 15.26 8.01
CA LEU A 206 4.23 15.16 6.64
C LEU A 206 2.70 15.22 6.61
N ILE A 207 2.03 14.67 7.62
CA ILE A 207 0.56 14.74 7.74
C ILE A 207 0.11 16.19 7.95
N ASN A 208 0.74 16.90 8.89
CA ASN A 208 0.40 18.30 9.17
C ASN A 208 0.70 19.18 7.95
N GLU A 209 1.84 18.98 7.29
CA GLU A 209 2.16 19.65 6.03
C GLU A 209 1.08 19.41 4.95
N ALA A 210 0.62 18.16 4.81
CA ALA A 210 -0.46 17.83 3.87
C ALA A 210 -1.79 18.49 4.24
N ILE A 211 -2.13 18.56 5.53
CA ILE A 211 -3.33 19.23 6.03
C ILE A 211 -3.28 20.73 5.71
N GLU A 212 -2.17 21.39 6.02
CA GLU A 212 -1.95 22.82 5.76
C GLU A 212 -2.04 23.12 4.26
N ALA A 213 -1.36 22.34 3.42
CA ALA A 213 -1.45 22.48 1.98
C ALA A 213 -2.89 22.25 1.47
N ASN A 214 -3.59 21.24 2.00
CA ASN A 214 -4.96 20.95 1.56
C ASN A 214 -5.98 22.02 2.00
N ASN A 215 -5.70 22.77 3.06
CA ASN A 215 -6.53 23.92 3.45
C ASN A 215 -6.57 25.01 2.35
N VAL A 216 -5.51 25.10 1.54
CA VAL A 216 -5.44 26.02 0.40
C VAL A 216 -5.93 25.36 -0.88
N HIS A 217 -5.45 24.14 -1.18
CA HIS A 217 -5.67 23.51 -2.49
C HIS A 217 -6.98 22.74 -2.63
N LYS A 218 -7.62 22.36 -1.51
CA LYS A 218 -8.91 21.64 -1.46
C LYS A 218 -8.96 20.42 -2.40
N LYS A 219 -7.89 19.64 -2.44
CA LYS A 219 -7.81 18.40 -3.22
C LYS A 219 -8.49 17.25 -2.50
N ARG A 220 -8.83 16.20 -3.25
CA ARG A 220 -9.18 14.91 -2.66
C ARG A 220 -7.88 14.30 -2.14
N LEU A 221 -7.71 14.31 -0.83
CA LEU A 221 -6.56 13.74 -0.13
C LEU A 221 -7.03 12.58 0.74
N GLU A 222 -6.32 11.47 0.65
CA GLU A 222 -6.54 10.29 1.50
C GLU A 222 -5.28 10.00 2.30
N PHE A 223 -5.42 9.83 3.62
CA PHE A 223 -4.34 9.36 4.48
C PHE A 223 -4.41 7.84 4.60
N GLN A 224 -3.36 7.16 4.15
CA GLN A 224 -3.29 5.71 4.23
C GLN A 224 -2.28 5.29 5.28
N MET A 225 -2.67 4.35 6.14
CA MET A 225 -1.86 3.90 7.25
C MET A 225 -1.96 2.39 7.40
N LEU A 226 -0.91 1.77 7.91
CA LEU A 226 -0.89 0.34 8.20
C LEU A 226 -1.77 0.00 9.40
N MET A 227 -2.43 -1.15 9.33
CA MET A 227 -3.19 -1.75 10.43
C MET A 227 -2.32 -1.90 11.69
N GLY A 228 -2.88 -1.49 12.84
CA GLY A 228 -2.26 -1.59 14.17
C GLY A 228 -1.16 -0.56 14.45
N VAL A 229 -1.04 0.47 13.61
CA VAL A 229 0.03 1.45 13.64
C VAL A 229 -0.56 2.85 13.82
N ARG A 230 -0.38 3.41 15.02
CA ARG A 230 -0.86 4.76 15.41
C ARG A 230 -2.38 4.94 15.32
N GLU A 231 -3.15 4.02 15.90
CA GLU A 231 -4.62 4.05 15.88
C GLU A 231 -5.25 5.35 16.40
N GLU A 232 -4.64 5.97 17.42
CA GLU A 232 -5.10 7.27 17.93
C GLU A 232 -4.98 8.39 16.88
N LEU A 233 -3.90 8.37 16.09
CA LEU A 233 -3.69 9.33 15.00
C LEU A 233 -4.76 9.15 13.91
N LYS A 234 -5.04 7.91 13.51
CA LYS A 234 -6.09 7.61 12.53
C LYS A 234 -7.44 8.13 13.01
N SER A 235 -7.79 7.81 14.26
CA SER A 235 -9.03 8.26 14.90
C SER A 235 -9.14 9.78 14.94
N ARG A 236 -8.04 10.48 15.25
CA ARG A 236 -7.98 11.96 15.23
C ARG A 236 -8.24 12.52 13.83
N LEU A 237 -7.63 11.95 12.79
CA LEU A 237 -7.80 12.40 11.40
C LEU A 237 -9.24 12.17 10.90
N VAL A 238 -9.85 11.03 11.22
CA VAL A 238 -11.26 10.76 10.92
C VAL A 238 -12.16 11.81 11.59
N LYS A 239 -11.95 12.12 12.87
CA LYS A 239 -12.71 13.15 13.59
C LYS A 239 -12.54 14.55 13.01
N GLN A 240 -11.41 14.83 12.37
CA GLN A 240 -11.15 16.08 11.64
C GLN A 240 -11.81 16.10 10.24
N GLY A 241 -12.48 15.03 9.83
CA GLY A 241 -13.18 14.93 8.55
C GLY A 241 -12.31 14.50 7.38
N PHE A 242 -11.07 14.04 7.62
CA PHE A 242 -10.22 13.52 6.56
C PHE A 242 -10.60 12.09 6.18
N SER A 243 -10.40 11.75 4.91
CA SER A 243 -10.46 10.36 4.46
C SER A 243 -9.23 9.61 4.97
N VAL A 244 -9.47 8.58 5.77
CA VAL A 244 -8.44 7.72 6.35
C VAL A 244 -8.72 6.28 5.94
N VAL A 245 -7.68 5.57 5.53
CA VAL A 245 -7.78 4.20 5.03
C VAL A 245 -6.73 3.32 5.70
N ASP A 246 -7.19 2.17 6.21
CA ASP A 246 -6.34 1.19 6.88
C ASP A 246 -5.86 0.12 5.90
N TYR A 247 -4.55 -0.11 5.82
CA TYR A 247 -3.94 -1.16 5.01
C TYR A 247 -3.87 -2.44 5.82
N ILE A 248 -4.65 -3.43 5.39
CA ILE A 248 -4.99 -4.67 6.06
C ILE A 248 -4.35 -5.84 5.30
N PRO A 249 -3.15 -6.27 5.72
CA PRO A 249 -2.51 -7.46 5.17
C PRO A 249 -3.07 -8.73 5.83
N TYR A 250 -3.17 -9.81 5.05
CA TYR A 250 -3.56 -11.14 5.54
C TYR A 250 -2.86 -12.25 4.77
N GLY A 251 -2.88 -13.46 5.31
CA GLY A 251 -2.36 -14.66 4.65
C GLY A 251 -1.18 -15.29 5.39
N LYS A 252 -0.84 -16.51 4.98
CA LYS A 252 0.16 -17.36 5.65
C LYS A 252 1.58 -16.80 5.57
N SER A 253 1.89 -16.00 4.55
CA SER A 253 3.22 -15.39 4.32
C SER A 253 3.48 -14.15 5.19
N TRP A 254 3.04 -14.18 6.45
CA TRP A 254 3.09 -13.01 7.34
C TRP A 254 4.47 -12.71 7.91
N PHE A 255 5.36 -13.70 8.00
CA PHE A 255 6.64 -13.56 8.69
C PHE A 255 7.58 -12.50 8.04
N PRO A 256 7.80 -12.47 6.71
CA PRO A 256 8.59 -11.40 6.08
C PRO A 256 7.99 -10.00 6.27
N TYR A 257 6.66 -9.90 6.26
CA TYR A 257 5.97 -8.64 6.47
C TYR A 257 6.13 -8.12 7.91
N THR A 258 5.86 -8.97 8.91
CA THR A 258 5.96 -8.62 10.33
C THR A 258 7.40 -8.28 10.74
N THR A 259 8.39 -9.01 10.22
CA THR A 259 9.81 -8.71 10.49
C THR A 259 10.24 -7.33 9.99
N ARG A 260 9.73 -6.88 8.83
CA ARG A 260 9.93 -5.50 8.34
C ARG A 260 9.31 -4.48 9.31
N ARG A 261 8.07 -4.68 9.75
CA ARG A 261 7.38 -3.80 10.71
C ARG A 261 8.10 -3.68 12.05
N ILE A 262 8.74 -4.76 12.51
CA ILE A 262 9.55 -4.75 13.73
C ILE A 262 10.81 -3.90 13.55
N ARG A 263 11.56 -4.10 12.45
CA ARG A 263 12.81 -3.38 12.17
C ARG A 263 12.61 -1.87 12.05
N GLU A 264 11.47 -1.45 11.49
CA GLU A 264 11.13 -0.03 11.33
C GLU A 264 10.90 0.70 12.67
N ARG A 265 10.59 -0.02 13.75
CA ARG A 265 10.34 0.54 15.09
C ARG A 265 11.34 0.00 16.11
N LYS A 266 12.42 0.74 16.38
CA LYS A 266 13.39 0.43 17.46
C LYS A 266 12.74 0.12 18.81
N ARG A 267 11.60 0.75 19.12
CA ARG A 267 10.82 0.51 20.36
C ARG A 267 10.16 -0.87 20.43
N ASN A 268 9.92 -1.53 19.28
CA ASN A 268 9.34 -2.88 19.21
C ASN A 268 10.39 -3.98 19.46
N LEU A 269 11.67 -3.72 19.18
CA LEU A 269 12.77 -4.64 19.54
C LEU A 269 12.88 -4.82 21.06
N LEU A 270 12.69 -3.73 21.82
CA LEU A 270 12.65 -3.77 23.29
C LEU A 270 11.43 -4.54 23.82
N LEU A 271 10.28 -4.49 23.13
CA LEU A 271 9.08 -5.26 23.50
C LEU A 271 9.26 -6.76 23.27
N ILE A 272 9.97 -7.16 22.21
CA ILE A 272 10.33 -8.56 21.96
C ILE A 272 11.30 -9.06 23.04
N LEU A 273 12.33 -8.28 23.36
CA LEU A 273 13.27 -8.62 24.43
C LEU A 273 12.55 -8.78 25.77
N ARG A 274 11.68 -7.83 26.16
CA ARG A 274 10.87 -7.98 27.38
C ARG A 274 9.98 -9.21 27.35
N SER A 275 9.34 -9.53 26.23
CA SER A 275 8.53 -10.76 26.12
C SER A 275 9.34 -12.06 26.21
N ILE A 276 10.66 -12.01 25.99
CA ILE A 276 11.57 -13.15 26.15
C ILE A 276 12.14 -13.23 27.58
N PHE A 277 12.26 -12.08 28.26
CA PHE A 277 12.84 -11.98 29.62
C PHE A 277 11.79 -11.91 30.74
N ASP A 278 10.52 -11.63 30.44
CA ASP A 278 9.39 -11.77 31.37
C ASP A 278 8.90 -13.24 31.36
N LEU A 279 9.82 -14.14 31.74
CA LEU A 279 9.60 -15.55 32.09
C LEU A 279 9.35 -15.68 33.59
#